data_AF-A0A2E4JS65-F1
#
_entry.id   AF-A0A2E4JS65-F1
#
_cell.length_a   1.000
_cell.length_b   1.000
_cell.length_c   1.000
_cell.angle_alpha   90.00
_cell.angle_beta   90.00
_cell.angle_gamma   90.00
#
_symmetry.space_group_name_H-M   'P 1'
#
loop_
_entity.id
_entity.type
_entity.pdbx_description
1 polymer ?
#
loop_
_entity_poly.entity_id
_entity_poly.type
_entity_poly.pdbx_seq_one_letter_code
_entity_poly.pdbx_strand_id
1 'polypeptide(L)'
;MDTAIMVKTIYEIIKEDIDEVFNADLIYKKVKEKRNADLTENAILQSFDLLTKMRIIEMTSEPVKEFRLTDLGHNVPIELVEKTVRIYMERNMCQDSRFTRS
;
A
#
# COMPACT_ATOMS: atom_id res chain seq x y z
N MET A 1 1.38 3.08 -13.94
CA MET A 1 2.24 2.26 -13.05
C MET A 1 1.42 1.04 -12.66
N ASP A 2 2.02 -0.14 -12.65
CA ASP A 2 1.35 -1.37 -12.17
C ASP A 2 1.03 -1.25 -10.66
N THR A 3 -0.13 -1.75 -10.21
CA THR A 3 -0.59 -1.61 -8.82
C THR A 3 0.36 -2.27 -7.82
N ALA A 4 0.95 -3.43 -8.16
CA ALA A 4 1.90 -4.08 -7.26
C ALA A 4 3.22 -3.30 -7.17
N ILE A 5 3.68 -2.73 -8.28
CA ILE A 5 4.84 -1.82 -8.32
C ILE A 5 4.57 -0.56 -7.48
N MET A 6 3.36 -0.01 -7.57
CA MET A 6 2.96 1.18 -6.80
C MET A 6 2.92 0.90 -5.29
N VAL A 7 2.28 -0.21 -4.86
CA VAL A 7 2.23 -0.59 -3.44
C VAL A 7 3.63 -0.85 -2.90
N LYS A 8 4.48 -1.53 -3.67
CA LYS A 8 5.90 -1.74 -3.31
C LYS A 8 6.62 -0.41 -3.11
N THR A 9 6.45 0.54 -4.02
CA THR A 9 7.09 1.86 -3.96
C THR A 9 6.67 2.64 -2.71
N ILE A 10 5.37 2.63 -2.40
CA ILE A 10 4.84 3.27 -1.19
C ILE A 10 5.40 2.61 0.08
N TYR A 11 5.42 1.28 0.12
CA TYR A 11 5.94 0.53 1.25
C TYR A 11 7.45 0.72 1.47
N GLU A 12 8.23 0.80 0.41
CA GLU A 12 9.66 1.14 0.45
C GLU A 12 9.89 2.52 1.08
N ILE A 13 9.11 3.53 0.67
CA ILE A 13 9.20 4.87 1.24
C ILE A 13 8.85 4.88 2.74
N ILE A 14 7.82 4.14 3.14
CA ILE A 14 7.44 4.01 4.55
C ILE A 14 8.60 3.40 5.35
N LYS A 15 9.25 2.34 4.85
CA LYS A 15 10.36 1.66 5.52
C LYS A 15 11.63 2.51 5.65
N GLU A 16 11.93 3.32 4.63
CA GLU A 16 13.20 4.05 4.57
C GLU A 16 13.16 5.40 5.29
N ASP A 17 11.99 6.06 5.30
CA ASP A 17 11.91 7.51 5.54
C ASP A 17 10.91 7.90 6.63
N ILE A 18 10.21 6.93 7.23
CA ILE A 18 9.10 7.18 8.14
C ILE A 18 9.20 6.24 9.35
N ASP A 19 9.51 6.82 10.51
CA ASP A 19 9.78 6.03 11.73
C ASP A 19 8.52 5.69 12.55
N GLU A 20 7.43 6.46 12.46
CA GLU A 20 6.29 6.28 13.37
C GLU A 20 4.92 6.34 12.69
N VAL A 21 4.45 7.53 12.32
CA VAL A 21 3.09 7.76 11.84
C VAL A 21 3.12 8.51 10.51
N PHE A 22 2.26 8.13 9.58
CA PHE A 22 2.16 8.72 8.25
C PHE A 22 0.73 8.84 7.75
N ASN A 23 0.52 9.75 6.79
CA ASN A 23 -0.74 9.96 6.11
C ASN A 23 -0.51 10.05 4.58
N ALA A 24 -1.60 10.16 3.82
CA ALA A 24 -1.55 10.18 2.36
C ALA A 24 -0.73 11.35 1.81
N ASP A 25 -0.84 12.54 2.42
CA ASP A 25 -0.09 13.74 2.03
C ASP A 25 1.42 13.58 2.18
N LEU A 26 1.87 12.97 3.29
CA LEU A 26 3.28 12.72 3.54
C LEU A 26 3.84 11.75 2.50
N ILE A 27 3.13 10.66 2.22
CA ILE A 27 3.53 9.70 1.19
C ILE A 27 3.55 10.35 -0.19
N TYR A 28 2.56 11.16 -0.55
CA TYR A 28 2.56 11.88 -1.82
C TYR A 28 3.81 12.73 -2.01
N LYS A 29 4.15 13.54 -0.99
CA LYS A 29 5.35 14.39 -1.01
C LYS A 29 6.63 13.58 -1.18
N LYS A 30 6.78 12.50 -0.41
CA LYS A 30 7.97 11.63 -0.45
C LYS A 30 8.11 10.87 -1.76
N VAL A 31 7.01 10.37 -2.32
CA VAL A 31 7.02 9.72 -3.65
C VAL A 31 7.45 10.72 -4.73
N LYS A 32 6.88 11.93 -4.70
CA LYS A 32 7.21 12.98 -5.66
C LYS A 32 8.68 13.39 -5.57
N GLU A 33 9.21 13.51 -4.35
CA GLU A 33 10.61 13.85 -4.10
C GLU A 33 11.59 12.75 -4.54
N LYS A 34 11.36 11.49 -4.12
CA LYS A 34 12.31 10.39 -4.34
C LYS A 34 12.21 9.72 -5.71
N ARG A 35 11.01 9.68 -6.29
CA ARG A 35 10.73 8.91 -7.51
C ARG A 35 10.28 9.77 -8.68
N ASN A 36 10.12 11.09 -8.48
CA ASN A 36 9.60 12.03 -9.48
C ASN A 36 8.31 11.51 -10.15
N ALA A 37 7.48 10.81 -9.37
CA ALA A 37 6.25 10.20 -9.82
C ALA A 37 5.05 10.94 -9.24
N ASP A 38 4.08 11.26 -10.10
CA ASP A 38 2.84 11.91 -9.67
C ASP A 38 1.78 10.83 -9.42
N LEU A 39 1.58 10.48 -8.15
CA LEU A 39 0.54 9.55 -7.72
C LEU A 39 -0.69 10.35 -7.29
N THR A 40 -1.88 9.88 -7.69
CA THR A 40 -3.12 10.48 -7.19
C THR A 40 -3.37 10.06 -5.74
N GLU A 41 -4.04 10.91 -4.96
CA GLU A 41 -4.43 10.60 -3.58
C GLU A 41 -5.21 9.28 -3.50
N ASN A 42 -6.15 9.06 -4.42
CA ASN A 42 -6.91 7.81 -4.50
C ASN A 42 -6.01 6.58 -4.69
N ALA A 43 -4.94 6.68 -5.48
CA ALA A 43 -4.01 5.57 -5.70
C ALA A 43 -3.18 5.24 -4.44
N ILE A 44 -2.82 6.27 -3.66
CA ILE A 44 -2.17 6.11 -2.35
C ILE A 44 -3.13 5.46 -1.35
N LEU A 45 -4.37 5.94 -1.28
CA LEU A 45 -5.39 5.38 -0.38
C LEU A 45 -5.73 3.92 -0.73
N GLN A 46 -5.79 3.57 -2.02
CA GLN A 46 -5.94 2.17 -2.45
C GLN A 46 -4.76 1.30 -2.01
N SER A 47 -3.54 1.85 -2.06
CA SER A 47 -2.35 1.14 -1.59
C SER A 47 -2.37 0.92 -0.08
N PHE A 48 -2.83 1.92 0.69
CA PHE A 48 -3.03 1.77 2.13
C PHE A 48 -4.09 0.74 2.47
N ASP A 49 -5.21 0.70 1.74
CA ASP A 49 -6.24 -0.33 1.93
C ASP A 49 -5.67 -1.74 1.74
N LEU A 50 -4.88 -1.96 0.69
CA LEU A 50 -4.19 -3.24 0.45
C LEU A 50 -3.20 -3.59 1.56
N LEU A 51 -2.36 -2.64 1.98
CA LEU A 51 -1.38 -2.84 3.06
C LEU A 51 -2.07 -3.11 4.41
N THR A 52 -3.22 -2.48 4.67
CA THR A 52 -4.02 -2.69 5.88
C THR A 52 -4.67 -4.07 5.88
N LYS A 53 -5.24 -4.49 4.74
CA LYS A 53 -5.80 -5.84 4.57
C LYS A 53 -4.75 -6.94 4.75
N MET A 54 -3.51 -6.67 4.37
CA MET A 54 -2.36 -7.54 4.61
C MET A 54 -1.78 -7.43 6.03
N ARG A 55 -2.34 -6.56 6.89
CA ARG A 55 -1.86 -6.26 8.25
C ARG A 55 -0.42 -5.74 8.32
N ILE A 56 0.06 -5.14 7.23
CA ILE A 56 1.41 -4.54 7.15
C ILE A 56 1.40 -3.16 7.82
N ILE A 57 0.31 -2.42 7.62
CA ILE A 57 0.06 -1.15 8.29
C ILE A 57 -1.25 -1.24 9.05
N GLU A 58 -1.43 -0.35 10.01
CA GLU A 58 -2.71 -0.17 10.71
C GLU A 58 -3.03 1.32 10.86
N MET A 59 -4.32 1.63 10.91
CA MET A 59 -4.80 3.00 11.11
C MET A 59 -4.77 3.35 12.60
N THR A 60 -4.22 4.51 12.94
CA THR A 60 -4.05 4.96 14.33
C THR A 60 -5.02 6.07 14.74
N SER A 61 -5.53 6.87 13.79
CA SER A 61 -6.35 8.04 14.10
C SER A 61 -7.39 8.37 13.02
N GLU A 62 -8.61 8.66 13.46
CA GLU A 62 -9.68 9.29 12.67
C GLU A 62 -10.05 10.65 13.29
N PRO A 63 -10.37 11.70 12.50
CA PRO A 63 -10.72 11.69 11.07
C PRO A 63 -9.54 11.89 10.10
N VAL A 64 -8.33 12.12 10.60
CA VAL A 64 -7.16 12.51 9.79
C VAL A 64 -6.59 11.36 8.95
N LYS A 65 -7.00 10.11 9.21
CA LYS A 65 -6.52 8.87 8.57
C LYS A 65 -5.00 8.79 8.61
N GLU A 66 -4.50 8.62 9.82
CA GLU A 66 -3.09 8.34 10.07
C GLU A 66 -2.86 6.84 10.19
N PHE A 67 -1.69 6.40 9.75
CA PHE A 67 -1.28 5.01 9.69
C PHE A 67 0.09 4.82 10.31
N ARG A 68 0.39 3.61 10.78
CA ARG A 68 1.72 3.18 11.20
C ARG A 68 2.04 1.79 10.66
N LEU A 69 3.34 1.44 10.63
CA LEU A 69 3.74 0.05 10.41
C LEU A 69 3.36 -0.79 11.63
N THR A 70 2.90 -2.01 11.38
CA THR A 70 2.73 -3.03 12.42
C THR A 70 4.06 -3.74 12.66
N ASP A 71 4.18 -4.51 13.75
CA ASP A 71 5.33 -5.39 13.99
C ASP A 71 5.59 -6.33 12.80
N LEU A 72 4.51 -6.83 12.17
CA LEU A 72 4.63 -7.62 10.94
C LEU A 72 5.19 -6.76 9.81
N GLY A 73 4.65 -5.56 9.62
CA GLY A 73 5.12 -4.61 8.61
C GLY A 73 6.58 -4.23 8.76
N HIS A 74 7.15 -4.17 9.96
CA HIS A 74 8.59 -3.94 10.15
C HIS A 74 9.45 -5.12 9.69
N ASN A 75 8.92 -6.34 9.69
CA ASN A 75 9.68 -7.55 9.39
C ASN A 75 9.46 -8.08 7.96
N VAL A 76 8.44 -7.59 7.25
CA VAL A 76 8.19 -8.01 5.86
C VAL A 76 9.29 -7.44 4.93
N PRO A 77 9.93 -8.29 4.11
CA PRO A 77 10.83 -7.84 3.04
C PRO A 77 10.06 -7.15 1.91
N ILE A 78 10.63 -6.07 1.37
CA ILE A 78 10.02 -5.26 0.28
C ILE A 78 9.68 -6.13 -0.94
N GLU A 79 10.54 -7.07 -1.30
CA GLU A 79 10.33 -7.98 -2.44
C GLU A 79 9.11 -8.89 -2.28
N LEU A 80 8.75 -9.23 -1.03
CA LEU A 80 7.59 -10.07 -0.77
C LEU A 80 6.28 -9.29 -0.88
N VAL A 81 6.30 -7.97 -0.67
CA VAL A 81 5.10 -7.14 -0.80
C VAL A 81 4.58 -7.15 -2.23
N GLU A 82 5.45 -6.95 -3.22
CA GLU A 82 5.05 -6.99 -4.64
C GLU A 82 4.39 -8.32 -5.01
N LYS A 83 5.02 -9.45 -4.64
CA LYS A 83 4.50 -10.80 -4.90
C LYS A 83 3.16 -11.03 -4.19
N THR A 84 3.05 -10.61 -2.93
CA THR A 84 1.84 -10.78 -2.13
C THR A 84 0.68 -9.98 -2.70
N VAL A 85 0.93 -8.74 -3.14
CA VAL A 85 -0.09 -7.90 -3.78
C VAL A 85 -0.57 -8.50 -5.10
N ARG A 86 0.35 -9.01 -5.94
CA ARG A 86 -0.05 -9.71 -7.18
C ARG A 86 -0.95 -10.91 -6.89
N ILE A 87 -0.56 -11.78 -5.96
CA ILE A 87 -1.36 -12.94 -5.57
C ILE A 87 -2.72 -12.52 -5.00
N TYR A 88 -2.76 -11.46 -4.18
CA TYR A 88 -3.99 -10.93 -3.61
C TYR A 88 -4.96 -10.44 -4.69
N MET A 89 -4.45 -9.67 -5.66
CA MET A 89 -5.24 -9.17 -6.78
C MET A 89 -5.72 -10.32 -7.67
N GLU A 90 -4.85 -11.27 -8.03
CA GLU A 90 -5.20 -12.45 -8.83
C GLU A 90 -6.30 -13.28 -8.15
N ARG A 91 -6.21 -13.51 -6.83
CA ARG A 91 -7.21 -14.25 -6.07
C ARG A 91 -8.56 -13.56 -6.02
N ASN A 92 -8.59 -12.24 -5.87
CA ASN A 92 -9.84 -11.48 -5.86
C ASN A 92 -10.46 -11.36 -7.26
N MET A 93 -9.66 -11.22 -8.32
CA MET A 93 -10.16 -11.23 -9.71
C MET A 93 -10.71 -12.61 -10.11
N CYS A 94 -10.12 -13.71 -9.60
CA CYS A 94 -10.66 -15.06 -9.81
C CYS A 94 -11.98 -15.34 -9.07
N GLN A 95 -12.36 -14.53 -8.07
CA GLN A 95 -13.65 -14.66 -7.40
C GLN A 95 -14.77 -13.91 -8.14
N ASP A 96 -14.47 -12.80 -8.82
CA ASP A 96 -15.44 -12.06 -9.63
C ASP A 96 -15.83 -12.79 -10.93
N SER A 97 -14.95 -13.64 -11.47
CA SER A 97 -15.25 -14.39 -12.70
C SER A 97 -16.25 -15.54 -12.52
N ARG A 98 -16.73 -15.82 -11.31
CA ARG A 98 -17.74 -16.86 -11.05
C ARG A 98 -19.18 -16.36 -11.18
N PHE A 99 -19.40 -15.06 -11.39
CA PHE A 99 -20.74 -14.44 -11.48
C PHE A 99 -21.14 -13.97 -12.89
N THR A 100 -20.42 -14.37 -13.94
CA THR A 100 -20.83 -14.17 -15.35
C THR A 100 -20.90 -15.49 -16.10
N ARG A 101 -21.69 -16.44 -15.58
CA ARG A 101 -22.36 -17.45 -16.42
C ARG A 101 -23.81 -17.02 -16.59
N SER A 102 -24.05 -16.18 -17.59
CA SER A 102 -25.38 -16.04 -18.21
C SER A 102 -25.66 -17.24 -19.11
#